data_AF-A0A0K2UBW8-F1
#
_entry.id   AF-A0A0K2UBW8-F1
#
_cell.length_a   1.000
_cell.length_b   1.000
_cell.length_c   1.000
_cell.angle_alpha   90.00
_cell.angle_beta   90.00
_cell.angle_gamma   90.00
#
_symmetry.space_group_name_H-M   'P 1'
#
loop_
_entity.id
_entity.type
_entity.pdbx_description
1 polymer ?
#
loop_
_entity_poly.entity_id
_entity_poly.type
_entity_poly.pdbx_seq_one_letter_code
_entity_poly.pdbx_strand_id
1 'polypeptide(L)'
;MSESTYHKDDMSLSLDEKERMVFIPTRKNAPEGLSRPGLCFQKKTRLCLIGIGGTGVFFILMGIIILSAGRGILHNKIISSMALKPGSDRFASWLRPPVQPHLSAYAFHVENPEGVLRGDKPRVREVGPFVYSSSTLKDTDDTLKWESDNEKITYRPRKLYQFVPELSEIKDPENTFVTVPNIPFWTYLNNVKKKGGPIASSLIETLYSIGSVQPFVNVSLAGLLWGYHEEIPCLKLNRPSGCAGEEDPFGSDDPFGGDDDLFSMDDDFSSEQNKDQNMKEVQEPNVESEWDKLVKPKAEFMDCKCNWGLFRDRNVTLRKPIEFMSGISDLSDKGKVLAYDGKTELGWWKKGSTCDKVRGQDSSTLPPSLARDMNLEIFIALMCRPIDLTYEKDTSHAGIPTYRFIPPINALGSHLDSNKTLQNPDNECYCLSGDNYECFKSGVYSMEPCKRDTNAPLALSYPHFYQADPSFLEGVEGLNPQKEKHEFYMDVVPEFGFPLAIRPRFQLNVVIGDVDIYDEVRDVKKTVLPFLWAQDGFDEPSEPMAEAIKFGLDAPQKLPMLISVVCFLIGALFILSSVTYFLYVKRVNSSDQIVPK
;
A
#
# COMPACT_ATOMS: atom_id res chain seq x y z
N MET A 1 -42.93 60.14 51.86
CA MET A 1 -41.78 59.60 52.59
C MET A 1 -42.32 58.36 53.29
N SER A 2 -41.94 57.12 53.03
CA SER A 2 -40.88 56.49 52.24
C SER A 2 -41.16 54.97 52.30
N GLU A 3 -40.75 54.25 51.26
CA GLU A 3 -40.29 52.84 51.23
C GLU A 3 -41.02 51.67 51.94
N SER A 4 -41.37 50.70 51.07
CA SER A 4 -41.20 49.23 51.12
C SER A 4 -41.53 48.42 52.39
N THR A 5 -42.34 47.34 52.25
CA THR A 5 -41.90 45.91 52.13
C THR A 5 -43.07 44.91 52.19
N TYR A 6 -42.92 43.81 51.41
CA TYR A 6 -43.32 42.39 51.60
C TYR A 6 -44.67 41.89 52.21
N HIS A 7 -45.16 40.81 51.55
CA HIS A 7 -45.80 39.56 52.02
C HIS A 7 -47.34 39.34 52.11
N LYS A 8 -47.75 38.25 51.41
CA LYS A 8 -48.62 37.09 51.77
C LYS A 8 -50.15 37.19 51.98
N ASP A 9 -50.83 36.38 51.16
CA ASP A 9 -51.88 35.36 51.41
C ASP A 9 -53.29 35.71 51.97
N ASP A 10 -54.25 34.96 51.38
CA ASP A 10 -55.54 34.45 51.89
C ASP A 10 -56.89 35.19 51.67
N MET A 11 -57.66 34.63 50.71
CA MET A 11 -58.89 33.84 50.89
C MET A 11 -60.15 34.46 51.56
N SER A 12 -61.25 34.59 50.80
CA SER A 12 -62.62 34.04 51.09
C SER A 12 -63.64 34.44 50.01
N LEU A 13 -64.32 33.45 49.40
CA LEU A 13 -65.79 33.15 49.44
C LEU A 13 -66.73 34.37 49.36
N SER A 14 -67.81 34.44 48.59
CA SER A 14 -68.64 33.51 47.80
C SER A 14 -69.74 34.34 47.14
N LEU A 15 -70.32 33.92 46.00
CA LEU A 15 -71.78 33.80 45.78
C LEU A 15 -72.12 33.50 44.31
N ASP A 16 -73.30 32.91 44.15
CA ASP A 16 -73.70 31.91 43.16
C ASP A 16 -74.04 32.37 41.74
N GLU A 17 -73.75 31.44 40.82
CA GLU A 17 -74.61 30.87 39.77
C GLU A 17 -75.46 31.73 38.81
N LYS A 18 -74.88 31.92 37.61
CA LYS A 18 -75.44 31.93 36.22
C LYS A 18 -76.96 31.89 36.01
N GLU A 19 -77.50 32.99 35.48
CA GLU A 19 -78.72 33.03 34.67
C GLU A 19 -78.46 32.68 33.19
N ARG A 20 -79.35 31.86 32.59
CA ARG A 20 -79.51 31.71 31.14
C ARG A 20 -80.58 32.69 30.65
N MET A 21 -80.26 33.51 29.65
CA MET A 21 -81.26 34.03 28.71
C MET A 21 -80.75 33.96 27.27
N VAL A 22 -81.59 33.35 26.44
CA VAL A 22 -81.39 33.07 25.01
C VAL A 22 -81.64 34.34 24.20
N PHE A 23 -80.67 34.75 23.37
CA PHE A 23 -80.83 35.83 22.40
C PHE A 23 -81.18 35.26 21.01
N ILE A 24 -82.37 35.62 20.51
CA ILE A 24 -82.81 35.41 19.12
C ILE A 24 -82.37 36.64 18.31
N PRO A 25 -81.64 36.53 17.18
CA PRO A 25 -81.34 37.68 16.34
C PRO A 25 -82.43 37.91 15.29
N THR A 26 -83.00 39.11 15.27
CA THR A 26 -83.90 39.61 14.23
C THR A 26 -83.12 40.07 12.99
N ARG A 27 -83.55 39.61 11.81
CA ARG A 27 -83.05 39.97 10.47
C ARG A 27 -83.64 41.32 10.04
N LYS A 28 -82.80 42.32 9.69
CA LYS A 28 -83.22 43.52 8.92
C LYS A 28 -82.10 43.99 7.96
N ASN A 29 -82.44 43.95 6.67
CA ASN A 29 -82.12 44.85 5.54
C ASN A 29 -80.67 45.28 5.23
N ALA A 30 -80.15 44.85 4.06
CA ALA A 30 -79.21 45.57 3.19
C ALA A 30 -79.16 44.91 1.78
N PRO A 31 -78.78 45.64 0.69
CA PRO A 31 -79.45 45.59 -0.63
C PRO A 31 -78.90 44.57 -1.64
N GLU A 32 -79.72 44.29 -2.65
CA GLU A 32 -79.37 43.55 -3.87
C GLU A 32 -78.23 44.26 -4.65
N GLY A 33 -77.18 43.51 -4.98
CA GLY A 33 -76.17 43.94 -5.95
C GLY A 33 -74.76 43.48 -5.61
N LEU A 34 -74.24 42.61 -6.47
CA LEU A 34 -72.83 42.20 -6.59
C LEU A 34 -72.34 41.03 -5.71
N SER A 35 -72.92 39.84 -5.95
CA SER A 35 -72.23 38.58 -5.68
C SER A 35 -71.02 38.43 -6.61
N ARG A 36 -69.88 39.04 -6.25
CA ARG A 36 -68.60 38.55 -6.79
C ARG A 36 -68.37 37.17 -6.16
N PRO A 37 -68.21 36.08 -6.93
CA PRO A 37 -67.78 34.83 -6.34
C PRO A 37 -66.47 35.12 -5.60
N GLY A 38 -66.40 34.74 -4.33
CA GLY A 38 -65.19 34.89 -3.53
C GLY A 38 -64.00 34.31 -4.29
N LEU A 39 -62.79 34.80 -3.99
CA LEU A 39 -61.51 34.42 -4.61
C LEU A 39 -61.32 32.89 -4.79
N CYS A 40 -62.05 32.09 -4.00
CA CYS A 40 -62.06 30.62 -4.00
C CYS A 40 -62.88 29.93 -5.12
N PHE A 41 -63.71 30.62 -5.90
CA PHE A 41 -64.60 30.00 -6.90
C PHE A 41 -64.19 30.19 -8.36
N GLN A 42 -63.06 30.85 -8.64
CA GLN A 42 -62.57 30.97 -10.01
C GLN A 42 -62.11 29.60 -10.55
N LYS A 43 -62.39 29.31 -11.83
CA LYS A 43 -61.86 28.10 -12.52
C LYS A 43 -60.35 27.94 -12.33
N LYS A 44 -59.62 29.06 -12.22
CA LYS A 44 -58.18 29.13 -11.96
C LYS A 44 -57.80 28.50 -10.60
N THR A 45 -58.59 28.70 -9.54
CA THR A 45 -58.33 28.18 -8.19
C THR A 45 -58.52 26.65 -8.12
N ARG A 46 -59.54 26.09 -8.80
CA ARG A 46 -59.73 24.64 -8.93
C ARG A 46 -58.61 23.98 -9.76
N LEU A 47 -58.13 24.63 -10.81
CA LEU A 47 -57.01 24.15 -11.61
C LEU A 47 -55.71 24.07 -10.78
N CYS A 48 -55.44 25.08 -9.94
CA CYS A 48 -54.28 25.07 -9.05
C CYS A 48 -54.29 23.90 -8.05
N LEU A 49 -55.45 23.49 -7.54
CA LEU A 49 -55.57 22.40 -6.56
C LEU A 49 -55.36 21.01 -7.15
N ILE A 50 -55.88 20.80 -8.37
CA ILE A 50 -55.60 19.59 -9.15
C ILE A 50 -54.11 19.55 -9.52
N GLY A 51 -53.51 20.72 -9.80
CA GLY A 51 -52.07 20.87 -9.99
C GLY A 51 -51.27 20.44 -8.76
N ILE A 52 -51.61 20.91 -7.56
CA ILE A 52 -50.93 20.56 -6.30
C ILE A 52 -51.12 19.07 -5.95
N GLY A 53 -52.31 18.52 -6.16
CA GLY A 53 -52.55 17.08 -6.00
C GLY A 53 -51.71 16.25 -6.98
N GLY A 54 -51.64 16.69 -8.25
CA GLY A 54 -50.84 16.06 -9.28
C GLY A 54 -49.33 16.10 -9.00
N THR A 55 -48.80 17.23 -8.51
CA THR A 55 -47.40 17.30 -8.08
C THR A 55 -47.12 16.40 -6.87
N GLY A 56 -48.07 16.28 -5.94
CA GLY A 56 -47.97 15.33 -4.82
C GLY A 56 -47.86 13.87 -5.28
N VAL A 57 -48.70 13.44 -6.23
CA VAL A 57 -48.63 12.10 -6.84
C VAL A 57 -47.30 11.91 -7.59
N PHE A 58 -46.82 12.93 -8.30
CA PHE A 58 -45.52 12.89 -8.97
C PHE A 58 -44.36 12.63 -7.98
N PHE A 59 -44.33 13.31 -6.83
CA PHE A 59 -43.29 13.08 -5.81
C PHE A 59 -43.35 11.66 -5.22
N ILE A 60 -44.54 11.08 -5.05
CA ILE A 60 -44.67 9.69 -4.60
C ILE A 60 -44.15 8.72 -5.67
N LEU A 61 -44.53 8.90 -6.93
CA LEU A 61 -44.03 8.06 -8.03
C LEU A 61 -42.50 8.18 -8.17
N MET A 62 -41.96 9.39 -8.06
CA MET A 62 -40.51 9.63 -8.08
C MET A 62 -39.82 8.94 -6.89
N GLY A 63 -40.39 9.00 -5.68
CA GLY A 63 -39.86 8.29 -4.52
C GLY A 63 -39.83 6.76 -4.71
N ILE A 64 -40.85 6.17 -5.34
CA ILE A 64 -40.88 4.73 -5.65
C ILE A 64 -39.78 4.37 -6.67
N ILE A 65 -39.59 5.20 -7.70
CA ILE A 65 -38.54 4.99 -8.71
C ILE A 65 -37.15 5.08 -8.07
N ILE A 66 -36.91 6.07 -7.21
CA ILE A 66 -35.62 6.23 -6.52
C ILE A 66 -35.37 5.06 -5.56
N LEU A 67 -36.38 4.59 -4.82
CA LEU A 67 -36.23 3.46 -3.91
C LEU A 67 -35.90 2.16 -4.63
N SER A 68 -36.48 1.95 -5.82
CA SER A 68 -36.27 0.73 -6.63
C SER A 68 -34.99 0.77 -7.46
N ALA A 69 -34.74 1.85 -8.20
CA ALA A 69 -33.62 1.95 -9.14
C ALA A 69 -32.40 2.70 -8.57
N GLY A 70 -32.59 3.55 -7.56
CA GLY A 70 -31.55 4.45 -7.06
C GLY A 70 -30.33 3.72 -6.51
N ARG A 71 -30.52 2.55 -5.87
CA ARG A 71 -29.40 1.72 -5.40
C ARG A 71 -28.48 1.31 -6.54
N GLY A 72 -29.04 0.72 -7.61
CA GLY A 72 -28.25 0.25 -8.76
C GLY A 72 -27.58 1.40 -9.50
N ILE A 73 -28.30 2.51 -9.70
CA ILE A 73 -27.78 3.71 -10.36
C ILE A 73 -26.59 4.28 -9.58
N LEU A 74 -26.75 4.48 -8.26
CA LEU A 74 -25.70 5.07 -7.43
C LEU A 74 -24.50 4.12 -7.29
N HIS A 75 -24.74 2.81 -7.13
CA HIS A 75 -23.68 1.81 -7.10
C HIS A 75 -22.85 1.80 -8.38
N ASN A 76 -23.50 1.74 -9.55
CA ASN A 76 -22.82 1.79 -10.84
C ASN A 76 -22.08 3.11 -11.04
N LYS A 77 -22.65 4.22 -10.56
CA LYS A 77 -21.99 5.53 -10.63
C LYS A 77 -20.71 5.55 -9.77
N ILE A 78 -20.76 4.99 -8.56
CA ILE A 78 -19.60 4.88 -7.67
C ILE A 78 -18.52 3.99 -8.30
N ILE A 79 -18.87 2.80 -8.79
CA ILE A 79 -17.90 1.90 -9.45
C ILE A 79 -17.29 2.58 -10.68
N SER A 80 -18.09 3.21 -11.54
CA SER A 80 -17.59 3.94 -12.73
C SER A 80 -16.66 5.12 -12.40
N SER A 81 -16.67 5.59 -11.15
CA SER A 81 -15.80 6.66 -10.65
C SER A 81 -14.49 6.16 -10.01
N MET A 82 -14.27 4.84 -9.96
CA MET A 82 -13.07 4.25 -9.33
C MET A 82 -11.82 4.33 -10.21
N ALA A 83 -11.95 4.62 -11.50
CA ALA A 83 -10.82 4.86 -12.39
C ALA A 83 -9.96 6.04 -11.90
N LEU A 84 -8.64 5.93 -12.05
CA LEU A 84 -7.72 7.02 -11.73
C LEU A 84 -7.77 8.06 -12.85
N LYS A 85 -8.56 9.13 -12.65
CA LYS A 85 -8.69 10.23 -13.60
C LYS A 85 -7.89 11.45 -13.13
N PRO A 86 -7.20 12.18 -14.03
CA PRO A 86 -6.56 13.44 -13.69
C PRO A 86 -7.55 14.39 -13.00
N GLY A 87 -7.13 14.99 -11.88
CA GLY A 87 -7.96 15.93 -11.09
C GLY A 87 -9.09 15.29 -10.26
N SER A 88 -9.23 13.97 -10.23
CA SER A 88 -10.20 13.29 -9.36
C SER A 88 -9.70 13.15 -7.92
N ASP A 89 -10.61 13.16 -6.94
CA ASP A 89 -10.28 12.91 -5.53
C ASP A 89 -9.63 11.53 -5.31
N ARG A 90 -9.99 10.54 -6.14
CA ARG A 90 -9.41 9.19 -6.12
C ARG A 90 -7.95 9.22 -6.53
N PHE A 91 -7.64 9.97 -7.58
CA PHE A 91 -6.26 10.16 -8.00
C PHE A 91 -5.44 10.93 -6.95
N ALA A 92 -6.01 11.99 -6.35
CA ALA A 92 -5.37 12.72 -5.25
C ALA A 92 -5.10 11.82 -4.02
N SER A 93 -6.07 10.96 -3.67
CA SER A 93 -5.91 9.98 -2.59
C SER A 93 -4.88 8.90 -2.91
N TRP A 94 -4.73 8.52 -4.18
CA TRP A 94 -3.69 7.56 -4.61
C TRP A 94 -2.28 8.18 -4.60
N LEU A 95 -2.16 9.46 -4.94
CA LEU A 95 -0.90 10.22 -4.85
C LEU A 95 -0.44 10.38 -3.40
N ARG A 96 -1.38 10.67 -2.50
CA ARG A 96 -1.14 10.82 -1.05
C ARG A 96 -2.14 9.98 -0.26
N PRO A 97 -1.84 8.69 -0.06
CA PRO A 97 -2.70 7.80 0.71
C PRO A 97 -2.96 8.33 2.12
N PRO A 98 -4.21 8.32 2.62
CA PRO A 98 -4.55 8.77 3.97
C PRO A 98 -4.16 7.76 5.06
N VAL A 99 -3.12 6.95 4.82
CA VAL A 99 -2.60 5.93 5.73
C VAL A 99 -1.11 6.11 5.90
N GLN A 100 -0.61 5.69 7.06
CA GLN A 100 0.82 5.68 7.37
C GLN A 100 1.28 4.23 7.44
N PRO A 101 1.96 3.73 6.39
CA PRO A 101 2.58 2.43 6.45
C PRO A 101 3.78 2.46 7.40
N HIS A 102 4.14 1.30 7.92
CA HIS A 102 5.29 1.09 8.77
C HIS A 102 6.18 -0.01 8.17
N LEU A 103 7.48 0.26 8.13
CA LEU A 103 8.53 -0.73 7.97
C LEU A 103 8.88 -1.28 9.35
N SER A 104 8.42 -2.49 9.66
CA SER A 104 8.82 -3.24 10.84
C SER A 104 9.93 -4.22 10.46
N ALA A 105 11.11 -4.09 11.05
CA ALA A 105 12.26 -4.92 10.75
C ALA A 105 12.72 -5.73 11.98
N TYR A 106 13.24 -6.92 11.73
CA TYR A 106 13.73 -7.87 12.72
C TYR A 106 15.04 -8.49 12.21
N ALA A 107 16.11 -8.32 12.96
CA ALA A 107 17.42 -8.86 12.62
C ALA A 107 17.62 -10.24 13.26
N PHE A 108 18.42 -11.09 12.62
CA PHE A 108 18.85 -12.36 13.20
C PHE A 108 20.29 -12.22 13.72
N HIS A 109 20.43 -12.17 15.05
CA HIS A 109 21.72 -12.14 15.72
C HIS A 109 22.34 -13.54 15.72
N VAL A 110 23.51 -13.71 15.11
CA VAL A 110 24.27 -14.96 15.09
C VAL A 110 25.02 -15.12 16.42
N GLU A 111 24.69 -16.14 17.21
CA GLU A 111 25.26 -16.36 18.54
C GLU A 111 26.62 -17.08 18.53
N ASN A 112 26.94 -17.81 17.45
CA ASN A 112 28.14 -18.64 17.35
C ASN A 112 28.93 -18.45 16.04
N PRO A 113 29.30 -17.21 15.64
CA PRO A 113 29.97 -16.95 14.36
C PRO A 113 31.26 -17.79 14.18
N GLU A 114 32.12 -17.84 15.20
CA GLU A 114 33.35 -18.66 15.19
C GLU A 114 33.08 -20.17 15.05
N GLY A 115 31.96 -20.64 15.60
CA GLY A 115 31.52 -22.03 15.40
C GLY A 115 31.14 -22.28 13.95
N VAL A 116 30.40 -21.36 13.34
CA VAL A 116 30.00 -21.45 11.93
C VAL A 116 31.21 -21.50 10.99
N LEU A 117 32.25 -20.70 11.28
CA LEU A 117 33.52 -20.75 10.54
C LEU A 117 34.21 -22.11 10.62
N ARG A 118 34.05 -22.84 11.73
CA ARG A 118 34.55 -24.22 11.90
C ARG A 118 33.60 -25.30 11.40
N GLY A 119 32.49 -24.93 10.76
CA GLY A 119 31.49 -25.86 10.24
C GLY A 119 30.45 -26.34 11.26
N ASP A 120 30.34 -25.69 12.42
CA ASP A 120 29.20 -25.89 13.33
C ASP A 120 27.92 -25.30 12.73
N LYS A 121 26.77 -25.78 13.21
CA LYS A 121 25.47 -25.26 12.78
C LYS A 121 25.27 -23.81 13.30
N PRO A 122 24.83 -22.86 12.47
CA PRO A 122 24.49 -21.52 12.93
C PRO A 122 23.32 -21.52 13.92
N ARG A 123 23.46 -20.76 14.99
CA ARG A 123 22.41 -20.46 15.97
C ARG A 123 22.08 -18.98 15.91
N VAL A 124 20.82 -18.67 15.69
CA VAL A 124 20.35 -17.29 15.56
C VAL A 124 19.28 -16.95 16.58
N ARG A 125 19.28 -15.69 17.01
CA ARG A 125 18.23 -15.12 17.86
C ARG A 125 17.62 -13.91 17.17
N GLU A 126 16.29 -13.87 17.10
CA GLU A 126 15.57 -12.72 16.59
C GLU A 126 15.74 -11.49 17.51
N VAL A 127 15.99 -10.33 16.91
CA VAL A 127 16.10 -9.03 17.59
C VAL A 127 15.25 -8.01 16.83
N GLY A 128 14.16 -7.56 17.45
CA GLY A 128 13.20 -6.61 16.88
C GLY A 128 11.88 -6.63 17.66
N PRO A 129 10.85 -5.93 17.19
CA PRO A 129 10.87 -5.04 16.03
C PRO A 129 11.58 -3.72 16.31
N PHE A 130 12.22 -3.20 15.27
CA PHE A 130 12.56 -1.78 15.16
C PHE A 130 11.82 -1.19 13.96
N VAL A 131 11.04 -0.14 14.21
CA VAL A 131 9.94 0.31 13.35
C VAL A 131 10.24 1.71 12.81
N TYR A 132 10.06 1.86 11.50
CA TYR A 132 10.09 3.14 10.80
C TYR A 132 8.73 3.41 10.16
N SER A 133 8.24 4.65 10.21
CA SER A 133 7.15 5.09 9.33
C SER A 133 7.69 5.10 7.89
N SER A 134 6.95 4.49 6.96
CA SER A 134 7.34 4.34 5.54
C SER A 134 6.36 5.09 4.64
N SER A 135 6.48 6.42 4.60
CA SER A 135 5.61 7.26 3.76
C SER A 135 6.06 7.24 2.30
N THR A 136 5.14 6.99 1.37
CA THR A 136 5.42 7.03 -0.07
C THR A 136 4.87 8.32 -0.67
N LEU A 137 5.75 9.10 -1.28
CA LEU A 137 5.41 10.27 -2.10
C LEU A 137 5.45 9.87 -3.57
N LYS A 138 4.38 10.17 -4.30
CA LYS A 138 4.27 9.93 -5.76
C LYS A 138 4.14 11.22 -6.57
N ASP A 139 4.25 12.36 -5.89
CA ASP A 139 3.86 13.67 -6.39
C ASP A 139 5.07 14.61 -6.40
N THR A 140 5.69 14.72 -7.57
CA THR A 140 6.69 15.74 -7.93
C THR A 140 6.59 15.97 -9.43
N ASP A 141 6.73 17.22 -9.87
CA ASP A 141 6.42 17.67 -11.25
C ASP A 141 7.10 16.85 -12.36
N ASP A 142 8.22 16.17 -12.08
CA ASP A 142 8.97 15.33 -13.03
C ASP A 142 8.73 13.81 -12.91
N THR A 143 7.88 13.38 -11.97
CA THR A 143 7.76 11.96 -11.58
C THR A 143 6.52 11.26 -12.11
N LEU A 144 5.58 11.98 -12.69
CA LEU A 144 4.30 11.46 -13.18
C LEU A 144 4.11 11.80 -14.66
N LYS A 145 3.86 10.78 -15.48
CA LYS A 145 3.56 10.93 -16.90
C LYS A 145 2.24 10.21 -17.22
N TRP A 146 1.43 10.84 -18.05
CA TRP A 146 0.23 10.26 -18.61
C TRP A 146 0.44 10.01 -20.09
N GLU A 147 0.08 8.81 -20.55
CA GLU A 147 0.14 8.43 -21.95
C GLU A 147 -1.20 7.88 -22.43
N SER A 148 -1.35 7.75 -23.75
CA SER A 148 -2.52 7.15 -24.39
C SER A 148 -3.87 7.72 -23.89
N ASP A 149 -4.05 9.04 -23.99
CA ASP A 149 -5.28 9.72 -23.54
C ASP A 149 -5.64 9.46 -22.05
N ASN A 150 -4.60 9.40 -21.21
CA ASN A 150 -4.67 9.13 -19.77
C ASN A 150 -5.00 7.67 -19.38
N GLU A 151 -4.92 6.72 -20.31
CA GLU A 151 -5.08 5.29 -20.01
C GLU A 151 -3.90 4.72 -19.24
N LYS A 152 -2.69 5.25 -19.48
CA LYS A 152 -1.46 4.80 -18.85
C LYS A 152 -0.91 5.85 -17.90
N ILE A 153 -0.51 5.40 -16.73
CA ILE A 153 0.17 6.21 -15.72
C ILE A 153 1.56 5.64 -15.53
N THR A 154 2.57 6.47 -15.75
CA THR A 154 3.96 6.16 -15.38
C THR A 154 4.34 7.03 -14.20
N TYR A 155 4.73 6.41 -13.09
CA TYR A 155 5.12 7.14 -11.89
C TYR A 155 6.42 6.62 -11.26
N ARG A 156 7.13 7.51 -10.58
CA ARG A 156 8.33 7.18 -9.80
C ARG A 156 8.07 7.40 -8.31
N PRO A 157 7.96 6.35 -7.48
CA PRO A 157 7.75 6.53 -6.06
C PRO A 157 9.02 7.02 -5.36
N ARG A 158 8.86 7.86 -4.34
CA ARG A 158 9.91 8.22 -3.38
C ARG A 158 9.44 7.79 -1.99
N LYS A 159 10.25 7.02 -1.26
CA LYS A 159 9.92 6.55 0.09
C LYS A 159 10.74 7.28 1.14
N LEU A 160 10.07 7.75 2.18
CA LEU A 160 10.68 8.38 3.35
C LEU A 160 10.55 7.43 4.54
N TYR A 161 11.68 7.15 5.20
CA TYR A 161 11.70 6.34 6.43
C TYR A 161 12.06 7.21 7.63
N GLN A 162 11.18 7.21 8.64
CA GLN A 162 11.40 7.92 9.90
C GLN A 162 11.24 6.97 11.07
N PHE A 163 12.24 6.90 11.96
CA PHE A 163 12.20 5.99 13.10
C PHE A 163 11.04 6.34 14.06
N VAL A 164 10.30 5.32 14.51
CA VAL A 164 9.17 5.47 15.44
C VAL A 164 9.49 4.69 16.72
N PRO A 165 10.04 5.35 17.76
CA PRO A 165 10.41 4.69 19.01
C PRO A 165 9.20 4.07 19.72
N GLU A 166 8.01 4.66 19.61
CA GLU A 166 6.81 4.21 20.34
C GLU A 166 6.36 2.79 19.93
N LEU A 167 6.42 2.48 18.64
CA LEU A 167 6.06 1.18 18.07
C LEU A 167 7.20 0.16 18.07
N SER A 168 8.43 0.60 18.36
CA SER A 168 9.61 -0.26 18.40
C SER A 168 9.80 -0.88 19.78
N GLU A 169 10.11 -2.18 19.84
CA GLU A 169 10.58 -2.81 21.09
C GLU A 169 11.99 -2.30 21.42
N ILE A 170 12.83 -2.18 20.39
CA ILE A 170 14.16 -1.58 20.50
C ILE A 170 14.06 -0.06 20.37
N LYS A 171 14.25 0.65 21.49
CA LYS A 171 14.15 2.14 21.52
C LYS A 171 15.36 2.86 20.93
N ASP A 172 16.50 2.20 20.89
CA ASP A 172 17.76 2.77 20.40
C ASP A 172 18.44 1.83 19.40
N PRO A 173 18.02 1.86 18.12
CA PRO A 173 18.59 1.00 17.09
C PRO A 173 20.02 1.40 16.69
N GLU A 174 20.48 2.60 17.05
CA GLU A 174 21.84 3.06 16.76
C GLU A 174 22.87 2.46 17.73
N ASN A 175 22.49 2.25 19.00
CA ASN A 175 23.36 1.65 20.02
C ASN A 175 23.06 0.17 20.31
N THR A 176 22.09 -0.44 19.61
CA THR A 176 21.81 -1.87 19.73
C THR A 176 22.55 -2.64 18.63
N PHE A 177 23.52 -3.45 19.04
CA PHE A 177 24.42 -4.18 18.14
C PHE A 177 23.96 -5.62 17.91
N VAL A 178 24.12 -6.10 16.69
CA VAL A 178 23.86 -7.48 16.27
C VAL A 178 24.99 -7.99 15.38
N THR A 179 25.34 -9.25 15.55
CA THR A 179 26.27 -9.94 14.66
C THR A 179 25.50 -10.57 13.52
N VAL A 180 25.82 -10.19 12.30
CA VAL A 180 25.18 -10.67 11.06
C VAL A 180 26.26 -11.12 10.06
N PRO A 181 25.94 -11.98 9.09
CA PRO A 181 26.87 -12.29 8.01
C PRO A 181 27.21 -11.02 7.23
N ASN A 182 28.48 -10.87 6.89
CA ASN A 182 28.98 -9.72 6.15
C ASN A 182 28.62 -9.84 4.66
N ILE A 183 27.53 -9.18 4.25
CA ILE A 183 26.98 -9.30 2.89
C ILE A 183 28.01 -8.88 1.83
N PRO A 184 28.70 -7.73 1.93
CA PRO A 184 29.79 -7.38 1.02
C PRO A 184 30.91 -8.44 0.94
N PHE A 185 31.33 -9.01 2.06
CA PHE A 185 32.35 -10.07 2.08
C PHE A 185 31.90 -11.33 1.32
N TRP A 186 30.70 -11.84 1.60
CA TRP A 186 30.17 -13.01 0.90
C TRP A 186 29.89 -12.74 -0.58
N THR A 187 29.53 -11.51 -0.93
CA THR A 187 29.39 -11.07 -2.32
C THR A 187 30.74 -11.08 -3.03
N TYR A 188 31.79 -10.56 -2.40
CA TYR A 188 33.14 -10.60 -2.93
C TYR A 188 33.60 -12.05 -3.20
N LEU A 189 33.46 -12.93 -2.21
CA LEU A 189 33.83 -14.35 -2.35
C LEU A 189 33.06 -15.06 -3.46
N ASN A 190 31.76 -14.79 -3.60
CA ASN A 190 30.95 -15.38 -4.67
C ASN A 190 31.43 -14.91 -6.06
N ASN A 191 31.81 -13.64 -6.21
CA ASN A 191 32.40 -13.15 -7.44
C ASN A 191 33.76 -13.77 -7.73
N VAL A 192 34.63 -13.92 -6.72
CA VAL A 192 35.93 -14.61 -6.88
C VAL A 192 35.73 -16.05 -7.35
N LYS A 193 34.77 -16.77 -6.76
CA LYS A 193 34.40 -18.13 -7.18
C LYS A 193 33.90 -18.18 -8.63
N LYS A 194 33.10 -17.21 -9.07
CA LYS A 194 32.50 -17.18 -10.41
C LYS A 194 33.45 -16.70 -11.52
N LYS A 195 34.20 -15.63 -11.25
CA LYS A 195 35.05 -14.96 -12.26
C LYS A 195 36.48 -15.48 -12.27
N GLY A 196 37.00 -15.95 -11.14
CA GLY A 196 38.31 -16.58 -11.01
C GLY A 196 39.51 -15.63 -11.26
N GLY A 197 40.42 -15.52 -10.29
CA GLY A 197 41.67 -14.80 -10.48
C GLY A 197 42.57 -14.88 -9.24
N PRO A 198 43.87 -15.20 -9.36
CA PRO A 198 44.74 -15.36 -8.20
C PRO A 198 44.99 -14.05 -7.43
N ILE A 199 44.87 -12.90 -8.09
CA ILE A 199 45.08 -11.58 -7.46
C ILE A 199 43.94 -11.24 -6.49
N ALA A 200 42.71 -11.59 -6.86
CA ALA A 200 41.54 -11.33 -6.03
C ALA A 200 41.50 -12.20 -4.76
N SER A 201 41.93 -13.46 -4.83
CA SER A 201 42.05 -14.31 -3.64
C SER A 201 43.10 -13.79 -2.66
N SER A 202 44.24 -13.29 -3.15
CA SER A 202 45.29 -12.75 -2.27
C SER A 202 44.92 -11.42 -1.61
N LEU A 203 44.07 -10.60 -2.24
CA LEU A 203 43.59 -9.35 -1.64
C LEU A 203 42.73 -9.62 -0.40
N ILE A 204 41.76 -10.55 -0.49
CA ILE A 204 40.87 -10.83 0.64
C ILE A 204 41.61 -11.49 1.81
N GLU A 205 42.59 -12.36 1.52
CA GLU A 205 43.51 -12.92 2.52
C GLU A 205 44.25 -11.80 3.27
N THR A 206 44.79 -10.83 2.53
CA THR A 206 45.49 -9.68 3.12
C THR A 206 44.55 -8.87 3.99
N LEU A 207 43.38 -8.48 3.48
CA LEU A 207 42.40 -7.66 4.21
C LEU A 207 41.87 -8.36 5.47
N TYR A 208 41.70 -9.68 5.43
CA TYR A 208 41.29 -10.44 6.60
C TYR A 208 42.43 -10.52 7.63
N SER A 209 43.67 -10.77 7.19
CA SER A 209 44.83 -10.90 8.08
C SER A 209 45.13 -9.64 8.88
N ILE A 210 44.85 -8.45 8.30
CA ILE A 210 44.97 -7.16 8.98
C ILE A 210 43.72 -6.78 9.78
N GLY A 211 42.69 -7.64 9.78
CA GLY A 211 41.44 -7.44 10.52
C GLY A 211 40.48 -6.42 9.90
N SER A 212 40.73 -5.96 8.68
CA SER A 212 39.88 -4.97 8.00
C SER A 212 38.54 -5.54 7.52
N VAL A 213 38.49 -6.84 7.23
CA VAL A 213 37.27 -7.52 6.79
C VAL A 213 37.09 -8.84 7.53
N GLN A 214 35.83 -9.20 7.81
CA GLN A 214 35.48 -10.43 8.52
C GLN A 214 34.22 -11.05 7.89
N PRO A 215 34.07 -12.40 7.84
CA PRO A 215 32.88 -13.06 7.32
C PRO A 215 31.59 -12.74 8.08
N PHE A 216 31.72 -12.34 9.34
CA PHE A 216 30.64 -11.85 10.20
C PHE A 216 31.02 -10.49 10.74
N VAL A 217 30.05 -9.57 10.80
CA VAL A 217 30.25 -8.20 11.28
C VAL A 217 29.30 -7.90 12.42
N ASN A 218 29.79 -7.14 13.40
CA ASN A 218 28.99 -6.63 14.50
C ASN A 218 28.56 -5.19 14.19
N VAL A 219 27.28 -4.99 13.90
CA VAL A 219 26.73 -3.72 13.41
C VAL A 219 25.54 -3.29 14.23
N SER A 220 25.26 -2.00 14.30
CA SER A 220 24.02 -1.51 14.90
C SER A 220 22.82 -1.86 14.02
N LEU A 221 21.63 -2.01 14.60
CA LEU A 221 20.40 -2.27 13.85
C LEU A 221 20.09 -1.17 12.83
N ALA A 222 20.28 0.09 13.23
CA ALA A 222 20.17 1.23 12.32
C ALA A 222 21.27 1.18 11.25
N GLY A 223 22.50 0.81 11.62
CA GLY A 223 23.62 0.70 10.69
C GLY A 223 23.40 -0.37 9.62
N LEU A 224 22.81 -1.52 9.98
CA LEU A 224 22.46 -2.57 9.02
C LEU A 224 21.57 -2.06 7.87
N LEU A 225 20.58 -1.21 8.18
CA LEU A 225 19.70 -0.62 7.17
C LEU A 225 20.31 0.60 6.50
N TRP A 226 20.88 1.54 7.25
CA TRP A 226 21.19 2.88 6.75
C TRP A 226 22.68 3.14 6.52
N GLY A 227 23.56 2.31 7.07
CA GLY A 227 25.01 2.44 6.87
C GLY A 227 25.84 2.01 8.07
N TYR A 228 26.82 1.14 7.84
CA TYR A 228 27.90 0.83 8.76
C TYR A 228 29.24 0.83 8.01
N HIS A 229 30.35 0.83 8.76
CA HIS A 229 31.69 0.86 8.17
C HIS A 229 32.05 -0.49 7.56
N GLU A 230 32.37 -0.51 6.27
CA GLU A 230 32.75 -1.72 5.54
C GLU A 230 33.57 -1.33 4.31
N GLU A 231 34.81 -1.80 4.20
CA GLU A 231 35.77 -1.32 3.20
C GLU A 231 35.56 -1.94 1.81
N ILE A 232 35.03 -3.17 1.73
CA ILE A 232 34.91 -3.91 0.46
C ILE A 232 34.16 -3.13 -0.64
N PRO A 233 32.98 -2.53 -0.37
CA PRO A 233 32.23 -1.77 -1.37
C PRO A 233 32.96 -0.55 -1.93
N CYS A 234 33.91 0.03 -1.20
CA CYS A 234 34.65 1.20 -1.66
C CYS A 234 35.99 0.88 -2.33
N LEU A 235 36.37 -0.40 -2.49
CA LEU A 235 37.63 -0.78 -3.14
C LEU A 235 37.76 -0.22 -4.58
N LYS A 236 36.63 0.05 -5.26
CA LYS A 236 36.61 0.66 -6.60
C LYS A 236 36.38 2.18 -6.60
N LEU A 237 36.13 2.78 -5.43
CA LEU A 237 35.86 4.21 -5.32
C LEU A 237 37.17 4.99 -5.13
N ASN A 238 37.29 6.13 -5.79
CA ASN A 238 38.43 7.02 -5.59
C ASN A 238 38.43 7.57 -4.16
N ARG A 239 39.46 7.24 -3.38
CA ARG A 239 39.60 7.77 -2.02
C ARG A 239 39.78 9.30 -2.07
N PRO A 240 39.09 10.08 -1.22
CA PRO A 240 39.23 11.53 -1.19
C PRO A 240 40.66 11.98 -0.89
N SER A 241 41.14 13.02 -1.57
CA SER A 241 42.53 13.51 -1.50
C SER A 241 42.99 13.96 -0.09
N GLY A 242 42.06 14.24 0.82
CA GLY A 242 42.33 14.57 2.24
C GLY A 242 42.49 13.37 3.17
N CYS A 243 42.28 12.15 2.67
CA CYS A 243 42.33 10.91 3.45
C CYS A 243 43.62 10.12 3.25
N ALA A 244 44.60 10.68 2.55
CA ALA A 244 45.90 10.07 2.33
C ALA A 244 46.75 10.15 3.61
N GLY A 245 46.66 9.13 4.45
CA GLY A 245 47.30 9.12 5.77
C GLY A 245 47.36 7.76 6.45
N GLU A 246 47.74 6.72 5.70
CA GLU A 246 48.46 5.48 6.10
C GLU A 246 48.68 4.74 4.77
N GLU A 247 49.88 4.19 4.57
CA GLU A 247 50.35 3.67 3.27
C GLU A 247 49.28 2.85 2.53
N ASP A 248 48.93 3.30 1.33
CA ASP A 248 48.05 2.57 0.42
C ASP A 248 48.77 1.29 -0.03
N PRO A 249 48.41 0.09 0.46
CA PRO A 249 49.03 -1.15 -0.02
C PRO A 249 48.59 -1.46 -1.45
N PHE A 250 47.56 -0.75 -1.94
CA PHE A 250 46.83 -1.04 -3.14
C PHE A 250 47.03 0.12 -4.11
N GLY A 251 48.05 -0.02 -4.96
CA GLY A 251 48.12 0.78 -6.17
C GLY A 251 46.81 0.69 -6.96
N SER A 252 46.62 1.60 -7.91
CA SER A 252 45.45 1.77 -8.79
C SER A 252 45.11 0.58 -9.69
N ASP A 253 45.60 -0.61 -9.40
CA ASP A 253 45.41 -1.83 -10.18
C ASP A 253 44.14 -2.54 -9.68
N ASP A 254 43.04 -2.41 -10.43
CA ASP A 254 41.83 -3.20 -10.23
C ASP A 254 42.19 -4.71 -10.31
N PRO A 255 42.08 -5.49 -9.22
CA PRO A 255 42.43 -6.92 -9.19
C PRO A 255 41.63 -7.77 -10.19
N PHE A 256 40.56 -7.22 -10.75
CA PHE A 256 39.62 -7.90 -11.63
C PHE A 256 39.70 -7.46 -13.09
N GLY A 257 40.62 -6.55 -13.44
CA GLY A 257 40.74 -6.02 -14.79
C GLY A 257 39.66 -4.97 -15.10
N GLY A 258 40.11 -3.87 -15.71
CA GLY A 258 39.24 -2.81 -16.19
C GLY A 258 38.37 -3.34 -17.33
N ASP A 259 37.08 -3.46 -17.04
CA ASP A 259 35.89 -3.51 -17.91
C ASP A 259 34.69 -4.16 -17.16
N ASP A 260 34.85 -4.50 -15.87
CA ASP A 260 33.86 -5.30 -15.13
C ASP A 260 33.30 -4.63 -13.85
N ASP A 261 31.98 -4.45 -13.85
CA ASP A 261 31.11 -3.95 -12.77
C ASP A 261 31.08 -4.86 -11.53
N LEU A 262 32.17 -4.97 -10.77
CA LEU A 262 32.16 -5.77 -9.54
C LEU A 262 31.41 -5.08 -8.38
N PHE A 263 31.35 -3.75 -8.42
CA PHE A 263 30.72 -2.90 -7.39
C PHE A 263 30.11 -1.61 -7.97
N SER A 264 29.75 -1.60 -9.26
CA SER A 264 28.94 -0.55 -9.87
C SER A 264 27.51 -0.70 -9.35
N MET A 265 27.23 -0.15 -8.16
CA MET A 265 25.86 -0.08 -7.64
C MET A 265 25.17 1.16 -8.22
N ASP A 266 24.98 1.15 -9.53
CA ASP A 266 23.93 1.94 -10.14
C ASP A 266 22.59 1.29 -9.75
N ASP A 267 21.75 2.12 -9.13
CA ASP A 267 20.32 2.01 -8.89
C ASP A 267 19.66 0.65 -9.07
N ASP A 268 18.97 0.15 -8.04
CA ASP A 268 18.09 -1.04 -8.08
C ASP A 268 17.82 -1.57 -9.50
N PHE A 269 18.66 -2.54 -9.88
CA PHE A 269 18.67 -3.27 -11.14
C PHE A 269 19.04 -2.39 -12.34
N SER A 270 20.35 -2.27 -12.60
CA SER A 270 20.83 -1.69 -13.85
C SER A 270 20.94 -2.78 -14.92
N SER A 271 20.80 -2.38 -16.17
CA SER A 271 21.19 -3.19 -17.32
C SER A 271 21.70 -2.21 -18.35
N GLU A 272 22.96 -2.39 -18.73
CA GLU A 272 23.72 -1.47 -19.57
C GLU A 272 22.97 -1.10 -20.87
N GLN A 273 22.99 0.19 -21.20
CA GLN A 273 22.69 0.68 -22.54
C GLN A 273 23.98 0.71 -23.37
N ASN A 274 23.96 -0.01 -24.49
CA ASN A 274 24.94 0.11 -25.56
C ASN A 274 25.02 1.57 -26.06
N LYS A 275 26.22 2.15 -25.99
CA LYS A 275 26.58 3.40 -26.64
C LYS A 275 26.58 3.21 -28.15
N ASP A 276 25.59 3.77 -28.83
CA ASP A 276 25.74 4.21 -30.21
C ASP A 276 25.44 5.70 -30.32
N GLN A 277 26.39 6.41 -30.94
CA GLN A 277 26.52 7.85 -30.95
C GLN A 277 25.54 8.54 -31.93
N ASN A 278 25.30 9.82 -31.63
CA ASN A 278 24.65 10.88 -32.41
C ASN A 278 23.12 11.05 -32.28
N MET A 279 22.71 11.88 -31.32
CA MET A 279 21.74 12.95 -31.58
C MET A 279 21.90 14.09 -30.56
N LYS A 280 21.80 15.34 -31.06
CA LYS A 280 22.08 16.58 -30.34
C LYS A 280 21.17 16.74 -29.13
N GLU A 281 21.80 16.85 -27.97
CA GLU A 281 21.20 17.11 -26.66
C GLU A 281 20.66 18.55 -26.61
N VAL A 282 19.35 18.68 -26.37
CA VAL A 282 18.75 19.94 -25.94
C VAL A 282 18.95 20.00 -24.44
N GLN A 283 19.85 20.87 -23.97
CA GLN A 283 20.05 21.11 -22.54
C GLN A 283 18.83 21.81 -21.95
N GLU A 284 18.03 21.09 -21.18
CA GLU A 284 17.08 21.67 -20.23
C GLU A 284 17.84 22.15 -18.97
N PRO A 285 17.40 23.25 -18.34
CA PRO A 285 18.08 23.81 -17.17
C PRO A 285 17.90 22.89 -15.96
N ASN A 286 19.02 22.37 -15.44
CA ASN A 286 19.08 21.48 -14.29
C ASN A 286 18.81 22.28 -12.99
N VAL A 287 17.56 22.34 -12.54
CA VAL A 287 17.21 22.80 -11.18
C VAL A 287 17.27 21.57 -10.27
N GLU A 288 18.45 21.33 -9.71
CA GLU A 288 18.67 20.25 -8.75
C GLU A 288 17.71 20.42 -7.56
N SER A 289 16.84 19.43 -7.33
CA SER A 289 15.80 19.55 -6.32
C SER A 289 16.41 19.43 -4.92
N GLU A 290 15.84 20.11 -3.92
CA GLU A 290 16.29 19.99 -2.51
C GLU A 290 16.33 18.53 -2.01
N TRP A 291 15.57 17.64 -2.65
CA TRP A 291 15.55 16.21 -2.36
C TRP A 291 16.78 15.47 -2.86
N ASP A 292 17.39 15.90 -3.97
CA ASP A 292 18.55 15.23 -4.55
C ASP A 292 19.78 15.35 -3.63
N LYS A 293 19.83 16.41 -2.81
CA LYS A 293 20.82 16.60 -1.74
C LYS A 293 20.69 15.63 -0.57
N LEU A 294 19.53 14.99 -0.41
CA LEU A 294 19.25 14.04 0.68
C LEU A 294 19.48 12.58 0.27
N VAL A 295 19.67 12.32 -1.03
CA VAL A 295 19.94 10.99 -1.56
C VAL A 295 21.35 10.57 -1.15
N LYS A 296 21.46 9.36 -0.60
CA LYS A 296 22.75 8.76 -0.26
C LYS A 296 23.01 7.58 -1.18
N PRO A 297 24.21 7.44 -1.77
CA PRO A 297 24.57 6.25 -2.52
C PRO A 297 24.65 5.04 -1.58
N LYS A 298 24.66 3.83 -2.15
CA LYS A 298 24.75 2.59 -1.37
C LYS A 298 26.04 2.47 -0.56
N ALA A 299 27.14 2.93 -1.16
CA ALA A 299 28.46 2.99 -0.57
C ALA A 299 29.06 4.37 -0.83
N GLU A 300 29.66 4.99 0.18
CA GLU A 300 30.45 6.22 0.03
C GLU A 300 31.50 6.34 1.14
N PHE A 301 32.57 7.10 0.87
CA PHE A 301 33.51 7.51 1.91
C PHE A 301 32.91 8.63 2.77
N MET A 302 32.73 8.38 4.07
CA MET A 302 32.42 9.40 5.06
C MET A 302 33.55 9.46 6.08
N ASP A 303 34.08 10.65 6.36
CA ASP A 303 35.19 10.82 7.30
C ASP A 303 36.36 9.86 7.05
N CYS A 304 36.70 9.69 5.77
CA CYS A 304 37.75 8.79 5.27
C CYS A 304 37.51 7.28 5.47
N LYS A 305 36.31 6.88 5.93
CA LYS A 305 35.91 5.47 6.09
C LYS A 305 34.82 5.11 5.11
N CYS A 306 34.89 3.90 4.55
CA CYS A 306 33.83 3.43 3.67
C CYS A 306 32.57 3.10 4.47
N ASN A 307 31.42 3.53 3.98
CA ASN A 307 30.14 3.37 4.65
C ASN A 307 29.14 2.68 3.70
N TRP A 308 28.59 1.54 4.10
CA TRP A 308 27.65 0.73 3.30
C TRP A 308 26.42 0.33 4.11
N GLY A 309 25.24 0.30 3.50
CA GLY A 309 24.01 -0.15 4.19
C GLY A 309 22.96 -0.75 3.27
N LEU A 310 22.15 -1.67 3.80
CA LEU A 310 21.21 -2.46 3.00
C LEU A 310 20.12 -1.63 2.30
N PHE A 311 19.65 -0.56 2.92
CA PHE A 311 18.63 0.38 2.45
C PHE A 311 19.12 1.83 2.43
N ARG A 312 20.44 2.07 2.49
CA ARG A 312 21.04 3.41 2.49
C ARG A 312 20.60 4.25 1.29
N ASP A 313 20.56 3.61 0.12
CA ASP A 313 20.13 4.12 -1.18
C ASP A 313 18.61 4.16 -1.38
N ARG A 314 17.82 3.88 -0.35
CA ARG A 314 16.35 3.83 -0.45
C ARG A 314 15.65 4.95 0.28
N ASN A 315 16.30 5.58 1.26
CA ASN A 315 15.69 6.68 1.97
C ASN A 315 15.73 7.93 1.10
N VAL A 316 14.56 8.51 0.81
CA VAL A 316 14.40 9.75 0.04
C VAL A 316 14.81 9.63 -1.45
N THR A 317 15.28 8.46 -1.88
CA THR A 317 15.67 8.20 -3.27
C THR A 317 14.47 8.02 -4.19
N LEU A 318 14.56 8.60 -5.38
CA LEU A 318 13.55 8.44 -6.43
C LEU A 318 13.71 7.10 -7.13
N ARG A 319 12.69 6.25 -7.04
CA ARG A 319 12.73 4.88 -7.56
C ARG A 319 12.55 4.82 -9.07
N LYS A 320 12.82 3.65 -9.65
CA LYS A 320 12.58 3.36 -11.07
C LYS A 320 11.10 3.55 -11.42
N PRO A 321 10.79 4.02 -12.64
CA PRO A 321 9.42 4.25 -13.07
C PRO A 321 8.63 2.94 -13.19
N ILE A 322 7.38 2.98 -12.74
CA ILE A 322 6.40 1.91 -12.92
C ILE A 322 5.30 2.46 -13.83
N GLU A 323 5.07 1.80 -14.96
CA GLU A 323 3.94 2.08 -15.85
C GLU A 323 2.80 1.11 -15.55
N PHE A 324 1.59 1.63 -15.32
CA PHE A 324 0.41 0.81 -15.11
C PHE A 324 -0.86 1.45 -15.69
N MET A 325 -1.91 0.65 -15.85
CA MET A 325 -3.21 1.08 -16.39
C MET A 325 -4.05 1.84 -15.37
N SER A 326 -4.57 3.02 -15.74
CA SER A 326 -5.38 3.90 -14.88
C SER A 326 -6.79 3.37 -14.61
N GLY A 327 -7.29 2.49 -15.48
CA GLY A 327 -8.63 1.90 -15.43
C GLY A 327 -9.73 2.79 -16.04
N ILE A 328 -9.38 3.82 -16.83
CA ILE A 328 -10.36 4.71 -17.47
C ILE A 328 -11.19 3.99 -18.53
N SER A 329 -10.56 3.18 -19.37
CA SER A 329 -11.20 2.39 -20.42
C SER A 329 -11.84 1.12 -19.86
N ASP A 330 -11.10 0.34 -19.08
CA ASP A 330 -11.59 -0.85 -18.40
C ASP A 330 -11.14 -0.85 -16.93
N LEU A 331 -12.11 -0.91 -16.00
CA LEU A 331 -11.84 -0.96 -14.57
C LEU A 331 -11.18 -2.28 -14.12
N SER A 332 -11.31 -3.36 -14.89
CA SER A 332 -10.67 -4.64 -14.59
C SER A 332 -9.15 -4.58 -14.79
N ASP A 333 -8.67 -3.73 -15.69
CA ASP A 333 -7.26 -3.48 -15.92
C ASP A 333 -6.68 -2.43 -14.95
N LYS A 334 -7.49 -1.82 -14.07
CA LYS A 334 -7.00 -0.81 -13.11
C LYS A 334 -5.88 -1.36 -12.24
N GLY A 335 -4.71 -0.71 -12.31
CA GLY A 335 -3.51 -1.09 -11.56
C GLY A 335 -2.58 -2.05 -12.27
N LYS A 336 -2.94 -2.53 -13.47
CA LYS A 336 -2.18 -3.57 -14.18
C LYS A 336 -0.86 -3.01 -14.65
N VAL A 337 0.23 -3.58 -14.17
CA VAL A 337 1.59 -3.15 -14.49
C VAL A 337 1.93 -3.58 -15.91
N LEU A 338 2.39 -2.62 -16.72
CA LEU A 338 2.75 -2.82 -18.11
C LEU A 338 4.26 -2.84 -18.30
N ALA A 339 4.97 -1.95 -17.59
CA ALA A 339 6.41 -1.82 -17.70
C ALA A 339 7.05 -1.43 -16.36
N TYR A 340 8.27 -1.90 -16.15
CA TYR A 340 9.14 -1.53 -15.05
C TYR A 340 10.45 -1.02 -15.63
N ASP A 341 10.88 0.17 -15.20
CA ASP A 341 12.06 0.85 -15.75
C ASP A 341 12.03 1.02 -17.29
N GLY A 342 10.83 1.31 -17.83
CA GLY A 342 10.62 1.47 -19.27
C GLY A 342 10.66 0.16 -20.08
N LYS A 343 10.76 -1.01 -19.43
CA LYS A 343 10.82 -2.32 -20.07
C LYS A 343 9.60 -3.17 -19.74
N THR A 344 9.13 -3.95 -20.71
CA THR A 344 8.03 -4.92 -20.53
C THR A 344 8.52 -6.30 -20.06
N GLU A 345 9.83 -6.50 -20.03
CA GLU A 345 10.52 -7.68 -19.53
C GLU A 345 11.56 -7.24 -18.48
N LEU A 346 11.74 -8.03 -17.42
CA LEU A 346 12.63 -7.77 -16.30
C LEU A 346 14.11 -7.96 -16.69
N GLY A 347 14.41 -8.94 -17.55
CA GLY A 347 15.76 -9.26 -18.00
C GLY A 347 16.59 -10.08 -17.01
N TRP A 348 15.97 -10.58 -15.94
CA TRP A 348 16.63 -11.34 -14.86
C TRP A 348 16.40 -12.83 -14.97
N TRP A 349 15.27 -13.24 -15.54
CA TRP A 349 14.81 -14.63 -15.56
C TRP A 349 14.97 -15.25 -16.95
N LYS A 350 14.51 -16.50 -17.13
CA LYS A 350 14.67 -17.22 -18.40
C LYS A 350 14.06 -16.43 -19.56
N LYS A 351 14.88 -16.01 -20.51
CA LYS A 351 14.46 -15.15 -21.64
C LYS A 351 13.31 -15.78 -22.43
N GLY A 352 12.29 -14.97 -22.73
CA GLY A 352 11.09 -15.40 -23.47
C GLY A 352 10.11 -16.27 -22.65
N SER A 353 10.37 -16.48 -21.36
CA SER A 353 9.44 -17.15 -20.45
C SER A 353 8.40 -16.18 -19.85
N THR A 354 7.39 -16.73 -19.18
CA THR A 354 6.43 -15.93 -18.40
C THR A 354 7.03 -15.32 -17.14
N CYS A 355 8.09 -15.92 -16.58
CA CYS A 355 8.78 -15.44 -15.39
C CYS A 355 9.47 -14.09 -15.61
N ASP A 356 9.97 -13.85 -16.82
CA ASP A 356 10.72 -12.64 -17.16
C ASP A 356 9.83 -11.47 -17.59
N LYS A 357 8.52 -11.68 -17.77
CA LYS A 357 7.60 -10.60 -18.13
C LYS A 357 7.27 -9.74 -16.93
N VAL A 358 7.15 -8.44 -17.15
CA VAL A 358 6.52 -7.52 -16.19
C VAL A 358 5.01 -7.79 -16.23
N ARG A 359 4.46 -8.28 -15.12
CA ARG A 359 3.05 -8.65 -14.98
C ARG A 359 2.58 -8.49 -13.53
N GLY A 360 1.27 -8.52 -13.33
CA GLY A 360 0.62 -8.31 -12.05
C GLY A 360 0.01 -6.91 -11.89
N GLN A 361 -0.52 -6.67 -10.70
CA GLN A 361 -1.17 -5.44 -10.28
C GLN A 361 -0.28 -4.68 -9.29
N ASP A 362 -0.33 -3.36 -9.35
CA ASP A 362 0.27 -2.50 -8.33
C ASP A 362 -0.59 -2.60 -7.04
N SER A 363 0.02 -3.04 -5.95
CA SER A 363 -0.64 -3.20 -4.64
C SER A 363 -1.31 -1.92 -4.11
N SER A 364 -0.92 -0.73 -4.59
CA SER A 364 -1.51 0.55 -4.19
C SER A 364 -2.84 0.86 -4.90
N THR A 365 -3.20 0.10 -5.94
CA THR A 365 -4.44 0.30 -6.68
C THR A 365 -4.92 -1.00 -7.32
N LEU A 366 -5.92 -1.64 -6.71
CA LEU A 366 -6.53 -2.86 -7.26
C LEU A 366 -7.82 -2.55 -8.03
N PRO A 367 -8.27 -3.46 -8.91
CA PRO A 367 -9.57 -3.34 -9.56
C PRO A 367 -10.73 -3.52 -8.55
N PRO A 368 -11.89 -2.87 -8.78
CA PRO A 368 -13.08 -3.06 -7.95
C PRO A 368 -13.78 -4.39 -8.26
N SER A 369 -14.78 -4.74 -7.44
CA SER A 369 -15.62 -5.94 -7.62
C SER A 369 -14.84 -7.27 -7.58
N LEU A 370 -13.99 -7.43 -6.56
CA LEU A 370 -13.21 -8.65 -6.35
C LEU A 370 -14.11 -9.83 -5.98
N ALA A 371 -13.88 -10.95 -6.65
CA ALA A 371 -14.54 -12.22 -6.39
C ALA A 371 -13.64 -13.16 -5.57
N ARG A 372 -14.22 -14.16 -4.90
CA ARG A 372 -13.49 -15.12 -4.05
C ARG A 372 -12.66 -16.11 -4.86
N ASP A 373 -13.03 -16.37 -6.11
CA ASP A 373 -12.34 -17.24 -7.06
C ASP A 373 -11.30 -16.50 -7.90
N MET A 374 -11.15 -15.19 -7.71
CA MET A 374 -10.16 -14.39 -8.40
C MET A 374 -8.77 -14.61 -7.80
N ASN A 375 -7.79 -14.85 -8.66
CA ASN A 375 -6.37 -14.84 -8.27
C ASN A 375 -5.81 -13.43 -8.49
N LEU A 376 -5.22 -12.86 -7.43
CA LEU A 376 -4.59 -11.55 -7.48
C LEU A 376 -3.09 -11.70 -7.65
N GLU A 377 -2.60 -11.42 -8.85
CA GLU A 377 -1.17 -11.32 -9.09
C GLU A 377 -0.67 -9.93 -8.71
N ILE A 378 0.28 -9.84 -7.78
CA ILE A 378 0.84 -8.57 -7.29
C ILE A 378 2.30 -8.42 -7.72
N PHE A 379 2.65 -7.26 -8.25
CA PHE A 379 4.03 -6.92 -8.56
C PHE A 379 4.69 -6.17 -7.39
N ILE A 380 5.72 -6.76 -6.80
CA ILE A 380 6.54 -6.12 -5.76
C ILE A 380 7.99 -6.09 -6.25
N ALA A 381 8.49 -4.90 -6.59
CA ALA A 381 9.83 -4.74 -7.17
C ALA A 381 10.94 -5.36 -6.30
N LEU A 382 10.82 -5.33 -4.97
CA LEU A 382 11.78 -5.94 -4.04
C LEU A 382 11.89 -7.47 -4.19
N MET A 383 10.81 -8.15 -4.59
CA MET A 383 10.82 -9.61 -4.73
C MET A 383 11.52 -10.07 -6.01
N CYS A 384 11.86 -9.17 -6.94
CA CYS A 384 12.35 -9.49 -8.28
C CYS A 384 11.38 -10.30 -9.15
N ARG A 385 10.16 -10.57 -8.70
CA ARG A 385 9.13 -11.31 -9.43
C ARG A 385 7.74 -10.96 -8.92
N PRO A 386 6.69 -11.15 -9.74
CA PRO A 386 5.32 -11.13 -9.24
C PRO A 386 5.04 -12.32 -8.31
N ILE A 387 4.02 -12.15 -7.47
CA ILE A 387 3.52 -13.16 -6.54
C ILE A 387 2.00 -13.26 -6.66
N ASP A 388 1.50 -14.49 -6.71
CA ASP A 388 0.06 -14.75 -6.78
C ASP A 388 -0.53 -14.80 -5.37
N LEU A 389 -1.72 -14.23 -5.20
CA LEU A 389 -2.50 -14.30 -3.98
C LEU A 389 -3.87 -14.91 -4.26
N THR A 390 -4.31 -15.79 -3.37
CA THR A 390 -5.58 -16.52 -3.43
C THR A 390 -6.42 -16.23 -2.20
N TYR A 391 -7.74 -16.27 -2.35
CA TYR A 391 -8.66 -16.05 -1.24
C TYR A 391 -8.50 -17.12 -0.15
N GLU A 392 -8.35 -16.70 1.10
CA GLU A 392 -8.37 -17.57 2.28
C GLU A 392 -9.75 -17.55 2.96
N LYS A 393 -10.21 -16.36 3.36
CA LYS A 393 -11.40 -16.20 4.21
C LYS A 393 -11.92 -14.76 4.23
N ASP A 394 -13.13 -14.59 4.75
CA ASP A 394 -13.71 -13.29 5.08
C ASP A 394 -13.11 -12.76 6.40
N THR A 395 -12.78 -11.47 6.44
CA THR A 395 -12.27 -10.75 7.61
C THR A 395 -13.02 -9.43 7.80
N SER A 396 -12.68 -8.66 8.83
CA SER A 396 -13.19 -7.31 9.00
C SER A 396 -12.19 -6.40 9.67
N HIS A 397 -12.08 -5.18 9.16
CA HIS A 397 -11.25 -4.10 9.69
C HIS A 397 -12.11 -2.87 9.95
N ALA A 398 -12.02 -2.29 11.14
CA ALA A 398 -12.88 -1.20 11.60
C ALA A 398 -14.40 -1.43 11.38
N GLY A 399 -14.88 -2.68 11.34
CA GLY A 399 -16.29 -3.02 11.05
C GLY A 399 -16.67 -2.99 9.57
N ILE A 400 -15.70 -2.89 8.66
CA ILE A 400 -15.86 -3.03 7.21
C ILE A 400 -15.54 -4.49 6.83
N PRO A 401 -16.38 -5.18 6.05
CA PRO A 401 -16.08 -6.53 5.59
C PRO A 401 -14.97 -6.52 4.52
N THR A 402 -14.04 -7.47 4.63
CA THR A 402 -12.89 -7.61 3.73
C THR A 402 -12.67 -9.06 3.34
N TYR A 403 -12.00 -9.29 2.22
CA TYR A 403 -11.51 -10.60 1.80
C TYR A 403 -10.01 -10.68 2.04
N ARG A 404 -9.58 -11.73 2.74
CA ARG A 404 -8.17 -12.03 2.93
C ARG A 404 -7.62 -12.82 1.76
N PHE A 405 -6.59 -12.28 1.14
CA PHE A 405 -5.79 -12.93 0.11
C PHE A 405 -4.41 -13.28 0.66
N ILE A 406 -3.96 -14.51 0.45
CA ILE A 406 -2.65 -15.03 0.87
C ILE A 406 -1.92 -15.68 -0.31
N PRO A 407 -0.59 -15.70 -0.32
CA PRO A 407 0.14 -16.54 -1.26
C PRO A 407 -0.23 -18.01 -1.09
N PRO A 408 -0.47 -18.77 -2.17
CA PRO A 408 -0.66 -20.21 -2.06
C PRO A 408 0.62 -20.86 -1.51
N ILE A 409 0.48 -22.02 -0.87
CA ILE A 409 1.60 -22.70 -0.20
C ILE A 409 2.77 -23.03 -1.14
N ASN A 410 2.50 -23.19 -2.44
CA ASN A 410 3.48 -23.46 -3.48
C ASN A 410 3.91 -22.20 -4.26
N ALA A 411 3.58 -20.99 -3.79
CA ALA A 411 3.97 -19.75 -4.47
C ALA A 411 5.49 -19.63 -4.65
N LEU A 412 6.24 -19.96 -3.61
CA LEU A 412 7.71 -20.10 -3.62
C LEU A 412 8.16 -21.55 -3.79
N GLY A 413 7.29 -22.42 -4.29
CA GLY A 413 7.53 -23.84 -4.50
C GLY A 413 8.56 -24.11 -5.59
N SER A 414 9.39 -25.14 -5.41
CA SER A 414 10.33 -25.59 -6.43
C SER A 414 9.61 -26.45 -7.47
N HIS A 415 9.99 -26.32 -8.74
CA HIS A 415 9.47 -27.17 -9.81
C HIS A 415 9.93 -28.63 -9.68
N LEU A 416 11.02 -28.89 -8.95
CA LEU A 416 11.59 -30.22 -8.73
C LEU A 416 11.15 -30.87 -7.42
N ASP A 417 10.23 -30.26 -6.67
CA ASP A 417 9.82 -30.81 -5.38
C ASP A 417 9.10 -32.15 -5.54
N SER A 418 9.48 -33.12 -4.70
CA SER A 418 8.82 -34.42 -4.62
C SER A 418 7.40 -34.34 -4.05
N ASN A 419 7.12 -33.36 -3.20
CA ASN A 419 5.82 -33.13 -2.61
C ASN A 419 4.95 -32.29 -3.56
N LYS A 420 3.95 -32.94 -4.17
CA LYS A 420 3.02 -32.30 -5.12
C LYS A 420 2.28 -31.08 -4.56
N THR A 421 2.12 -30.96 -3.25
CA THR A 421 1.48 -29.79 -2.62
C THR A 421 2.41 -28.57 -2.60
N LEU A 422 3.73 -28.78 -2.49
CA LEU A 422 4.73 -27.71 -2.50
C LEU A 422 5.31 -27.49 -3.89
N GLN A 423 5.21 -28.49 -4.77
CA GLN A 423 5.70 -28.40 -6.13
C GLN A 423 4.96 -27.31 -6.92
N ASN A 424 5.73 -26.51 -7.65
CA ASN A 424 5.19 -25.53 -8.59
C ASN A 424 5.95 -25.59 -9.92
N PRO A 425 5.41 -26.26 -10.95
CA PRO A 425 6.04 -26.36 -12.27
C PRO A 425 6.26 -24.99 -12.95
N ASP A 426 5.37 -24.02 -12.72
CA ASP A 426 5.47 -22.69 -13.34
C ASP A 426 6.70 -21.92 -12.85
N ASN A 427 7.26 -22.31 -11.71
CA ASN A 427 8.47 -21.72 -11.15
C ASN A 427 9.77 -22.22 -11.81
N GLU A 428 9.72 -23.12 -12.80
CA GLU A 428 10.91 -23.61 -13.52
C GLU A 428 11.74 -22.44 -14.09
N CYS A 429 11.09 -21.42 -14.65
CA CYS A 429 11.80 -20.30 -15.28
C CYS A 429 12.47 -19.30 -14.31
N TYR A 430 12.22 -19.42 -12.99
CA TYR A 430 12.97 -18.71 -11.96
C TYR A 430 14.27 -19.43 -11.57
N CYS A 431 14.43 -20.69 -11.98
CA CYS A 431 15.63 -21.49 -11.75
C CYS A 431 16.57 -21.43 -12.96
N LEU A 432 17.68 -20.69 -12.83
CA LEU A 432 18.68 -20.53 -13.87
C LEU A 432 19.93 -21.41 -13.65
N SER A 433 19.72 -22.71 -13.40
CA SER A 433 20.85 -23.66 -13.19
C SER A 433 21.84 -23.70 -14.36
N GLY A 434 21.37 -23.44 -15.59
CA GLY A 434 22.22 -23.39 -16.79
C GLY A 434 23.21 -22.21 -16.81
N ASP A 435 22.95 -21.16 -16.03
CA ASP A 435 23.76 -19.94 -15.97
C ASP A 435 24.57 -19.85 -14.65
N ASN A 436 24.90 -21.00 -14.05
CA ASN A 436 25.61 -21.11 -12.77
C ASN A 436 24.90 -20.42 -11.57
N TYR A 437 23.57 -20.35 -11.58
CA TYR A 437 22.79 -19.95 -10.40
C TYR A 437 22.22 -21.16 -9.67
N GLU A 438 22.27 -21.11 -8.35
CA GLU A 438 21.73 -22.17 -7.51
C GLU A 438 20.20 -22.15 -7.47
N CYS A 439 19.60 -23.33 -7.57
CA CYS A 439 18.18 -23.51 -7.41
C CYS A 439 17.88 -24.21 -6.10
N PHE A 440 17.08 -23.55 -5.27
CA PHE A 440 16.74 -24.00 -3.95
C PHE A 440 15.52 -24.94 -3.96
N LYS A 441 15.36 -25.66 -2.85
CA LYS A 441 14.12 -26.38 -2.54
C LYS A 441 12.99 -25.39 -2.23
N SER A 442 11.77 -25.90 -2.16
CA SER A 442 10.56 -25.09 -1.96
C SER A 442 10.62 -24.18 -0.75
N GLY A 443 10.06 -22.98 -0.92
CA GLY A 443 9.96 -21.91 0.09
C GLY A 443 11.12 -20.92 0.11
N VAL A 444 12.16 -21.15 -0.71
CA VAL A 444 13.31 -20.25 -0.88
C VAL A 444 13.61 -20.11 -2.37
N TYR A 445 13.93 -18.91 -2.83
CA TYR A 445 14.45 -18.70 -4.19
C TYR A 445 15.65 -17.75 -4.20
N SER A 446 16.51 -17.90 -5.20
CA SER A 446 17.69 -17.07 -5.37
C SER A 446 17.30 -15.68 -5.91
N MET A 447 17.79 -14.63 -5.25
CA MET A 447 17.74 -13.26 -5.77
C MET A 447 19.02 -12.89 -6.52
N GLU A 448 20.01 -13.77 -6.57
CA GLU A 448 21.27 -13.51 -7.26
C GLU A 448 21.08 -13.16 -8.75
N PRO A 449 20.19 -13.81 -9.54
CA PRO A 449 19.97 -13.46 -10.94
C PRO A 449 19.45 -12.04 -11.16
N CYS A 450 18.64 -11.54 -10.22
CA CYS A 450 18.22 -10.16 -10.28
C CYS A 450 19.35 -9.25 -9.77
N LYS A 451 20.13 -9.65 -8.78
CA LYS A 451 21.30 -8.89 -8.30
C LYS A 451 22.56 -9.09 -9.14
N ARG A 452 22.39 -9.31 -10.47
CA ARG A 452 23.45 -9.66 -11.43
C ARG A 452 24.62 -8.68 -11.42
N ASP A 453 24.36 -7.38 -11.28
CA ASP A 453 25.40 -6.34 -11.22
C ASP A 453 26.41 -6.60 -10.10
N THR A 454 25.96 -7.17 -8.97
CA THR A 454 26.82 -7.45 -7.82
C THR A 454 27.16 -8.93 -7.66
N ASN A 455 26.39 -9.83 -8.29
CA ASN A 455 26.35 -11.26 -7.97
C ASN A 455 26.24 -11.52 -6.46
N ALA A 456 25.46 -10.71 -5.73
CA ALA A 456 25.27 -10.91 -4.31
C ALA A 456 24.51 -12.24 -4.06
N PRO A 457 25.05 -13.17 -3.26
CA PRO A 457 24.46 -14.50 -3.03
C PRO A 457 23.28 -14.42 -2.05
N LEU A 458 22.26 -13.63 -2.41
CA LEU A 458 21.07 -13.40 -1.60
C LEU A 458 19.96 -14.36 -2.00
N ALA A 459 19.19 -14.80 -1.00
CA ALA A 459 18.00 -15.62 -1.18
C ALA A 459 16.82 -15.02 -0.40
N LEU A 460 15.61 -15.17 -0.93
CA LEU A 460 14.38 -14.67 -0.30
C LEU A 460 13.48 -15.83 0.12
N SER A 461 12.86 -15.68 1.29
CA SER A 461 11.89 -16.62 1.85
C SER A 461 10.81 -15.87 2.64
N TYR A 462 9.82 -16.60 3.16
CA TYR A 462 8.99 -16.06 4.25
C TYR A 462 9.76 -16.10 5.59
N PRO A 463 9.35 -15.30 6.59
CA PRO A 463 10.01 -15.24 7.90
C PRO A 463 10.08 -16.61 8.59
N HIS A 464 11.22 -16.87 9.23
CA HIS A 464 11.59 -18.14 9.84
C HIS A 464 11.40 -19.35 8.92
N PHE A 465 11.57 -19.17 7.61
CA PHE A 465 11.33 -20.21 6.61
C PHE A 465 9.91 -20.81 6.67
N TYR A 466 8.90 -19.99 7.02
CA TYR A 466 7.50 -20.39 6.95
C TYR A 466 7.16 -20.92 5.54
N GLN A 467 6.50 -22.08 5.47
CA GLN A 467 6.18 -22.81 4.23
C GLN A 467 7.39 -23.32 3.40
N ALA A 468 8.60 -23.32 3.95
CA ALA A 468 9.77 -23.88 3.27
C ALA A 468 10.03 -25.35 3.60
N ASP A 469 10.87 -25.98 2.78
CA ASP A 469 11.37 -27.33 3.00
C ASP A 469 12.04 -27.46 4.38
N PRO A 470 11.76 -28.52 5.16
CA PRO A 470 12.30 -28.70 6.51
C PRO A 470 13.83 -28.62 6.59
N SER A 471 14.55 -28.91 5.51
CA SER A 471 16.02 -28.82 5.50
C SER A 471 16.57 -27.42 5.77
N PHE A 472 15.80 -26.35 5.49
CA PHE A 472 16.21 -24.99 5.86
C PHE A 472 16.12 -24.75 7.38
N LEU A 473 15.09 -25.31 8.04
CA LEU A 473 14.95 -25.26 9.49
C LEU A 473 15.98 -26.16 10.18
N GLU A 474 16.31 -27.30 9.58
CA GLU A 474 17.39 -28.15 10.06
C GLU A 474 18.75 -27.49 9.90
N GLY A 475 18.94 -26.59 8.93
CA GLY A 475 20.20 -25.89 8.69
C GLY A 475 20.56 -24.81 9.71
N VAL A 476 19.59 -24.25 10.44
CA VAL A 476 19.79 -23.09 11.34
C VAL A 476 18.98 -23.27 12.63
N GLU A 477 19.62 -23.18 13.79
CA GLU A 477 18.95 -23.25 15.09
C GLU A 477 18.39 -21.89 15.50
N GLY A 478 17.26 -21.90 16.23
CA GLY A 478 16.62 -20.69 16.76
C GLY A 478 15.48 -20.14 15.90
N LEU A 479 15.14 -20.81 14.79
CA LEU A 479 14.00 -20.45 13.96
C LEU A 479 12.70 -21.11 14.43
N ASN A 480 11.59 -20.37 14.40
CA ASN A 480 10.28 -20.84 14.86
C ASN A 480 9.15 -20.32 13.97
N PRO A 481 8.85 -20.98 12.83
CA PRO A 481 7.81 -20.53 11.91
C PRO A 481 6.41 -20.60 12.53
N GLN A 482 5.69 -19.47 12.53
CA GLN A 482 4.31 -19.36 13.02
C GLN A 482 3.46 -18.67 11.96
N LYS A 483 2.33 -19.29 11.57
CA LYS A 483 1.45 -18.75 10.54
C LYS A 483 0.99 -17.33 10.87
N GLU A 484 0.52 -17.10 12.09
CA GLU A 484 -0.05 -15.81 12.52
C GLU A 484 0.99 -14.67 12.46
N LYS A 485 2.26 -14.99 12.72
CA LYS A 485 3.35 -14.01 12.74
C LYS A 485 4.06 -13.84 11.41
N HIS A 486 4.13 -14.88 10.58
CA HIS A 486 5.03 -14.92 9.41
C HIS A 486 4.31 -15.02 8.08
N GLU A 487 2.99 -15.23 8.09
CA GLU A 487 2.20 -15.25 6.85
C GLU A 487 2.09 -13.85 6.24
N PHE A 488 2.29 -13.79 4.93
CA PHE A 488 1.91 -12.64 4.11
C PHE A 488 0.41 -12.73 3.82
N TYR A 489 -0.34 -11.67 4.13
CA TYR A 489 -1.69 -11.49 3.63
C TYR A 489 -1.99 -10.05 3.19
N MET A 490 -3.08 -9.90 2.44
CA MET A 490 -3.70 -8.62 2.10
C MET A 490 -5.22 -8.73 2.31
N ASP A 491 -5.79 -7.82 3.10
CA ASP A 491 -7.23 -7.77 3.36
C ASP A 491 -7.84 -6.62 2.57
N VAL A 492 -8.70 -6.95 1.60
CA VAL A 492 -9.20 -6.01 0.60
C VAL A 492 -10.71 -5.89 0.67
N VAL A 493 -11.23 -4.66 0.56
CA VAL A 493 -12.67 -4.40 0.41
C VAL A 493 -13.11 -4.84 -0.99
N PRO A 494 -13.96 -5.88 -1.12
CA PRO A 494 -14.24 -6.48 -2.42
C PRO A 494 -14.96 -5.52 -3.38
N GLU A 495 -15.84 -4.66 -2.88
CA GLU A 495 -16.60 -3.73 -3.73
C GLU A 495 -15.71 -2.72 -4.45
N PHE A 496 -14.63 -2.25 -3.80
CA PHE A 496 -13.82 -1.14 -4.30
C PHE A 496 -12.37 -1.48 -4.63
N GLY A 497 -11.86 -2.62 -4.18
CA GLY A 497 -10.46 -2.99 -4.37
C GLY A 497 -9.48 -2.18 -3.51
N PHE A 498 -9.93 -1.66 -2.35
CA PHE A 498 -9.04 -0.94 -1.42
C PHE A 498 -8.50 -1.89 -0.35
N PRO A 499 -7.17 -2.01 -0.18
CA PRO A 499 -6.60 -2.76 0.94
C PRO A 499 -6.85 -2.01 2.25
N LEU A 500 -7.40 -2.68 3.27
CA LEU A 500 -7.52 -2.16 4.65
C LEU A 500 -6.42 -2.70 5.57
N ALA A 501 -5.77 -3.78 5.17
CA ALA A 501 -4.52 -4.24 5.76
C ALA A 501 -3.66 -4.87 4.67
N ILE A 502 -2.36 -4.60 4.71
CA ILE A 502 -1.37 -5.17 3.79
C ILE A 502 -0.14 -5.53 4.60
N ARG A 503 0.17 -6.83 4.67
CA ARG A 503 1.31 -7.36 5.44
C ARG A 503 2.25 -8.18 4.55
N PRO A 504 3.00 -7.54 3.64
CA PRO A 504 3.99 -8.24 2.86
C PRO A 504 5.17 -8.55 3.78
N ARG A 505 5.34 -9.82 4.15
CA ARG A 505 6.38 -10.29 5.08
C ARG A 505 7.39 -11.12 4.33
N PHE A 506 8.64 -10.68 4.34
CA PHE A 506 9.73 -11.37 3.65
C PHE A 506 10.99 -11.40 4.49
N GLN A 507 11.76 -12.45 4.30
CA GLN A 507 13.05 -12.68 4.92
C GLN A 507 14.14 -12.66 3.86
N LEU A 508 15.19 -11.89 4.15
CA LEU A 508 16.42 -11.85 3.39
C LEU A 508 17.43 -12.78 4.04
N ASN A 509 18.01 -13.61 3.21
CA ASN A 509 18.99 -14.61 3.57
C ASN A 509 20.23 -14.42 2.70
N VAL A 510 21.39 -14.82 3.21
CA VAL A 510 22.63 -14.90 2.43
C VAL A 510 23.07 -16.35 2.38
N VAL A 511 23.51 -16.79 1.21
CA VAL A 511 24.05 -18.13 0.99
C VAL A 511 25.53 -18.07 1.35
N ILE A 512 25.91 -18.81 2.39
CA ILE A 512 27.30 -18.89 2.88
C ILE A 512 27.86 -20.29 2.66
N GLY A 513 29.20 -20.39 2.68
CA GLY A 513 29.94 -21.65 2.47
C GLY A 513 30.15 -21.99 1.00
N ASP A 514 30.65 -23.20 0.73
CA ASP A 514 30.94 -23.69 -0.64
C ASP A 514 32.00 -22.84 -1.39
N VAL A 515 32.99 -22.33 -0.65
CA VAL A 515 34.13 -21.56 -1.18
C VAL A 515 35.43 -22.15 -0.63
N ASP A 516 36.11 -22.95 -1.44
CA ASP A 516 37.38 -23.61 -1.07
C ASP A 516 38.62 -22.72 -1.31
N ILE A 517 38.40 -21.49 -1.77
CA ILE A 517 39.47 -20.58 -2.19
C ILE A 517 40.15 -19.92 -0.99
N TYR A 518 39.49 -19.90 0.17
CA TYR A 518 39.93 -19.14 1.34
C TYR A 518 39.86 -20.00 2.61
N ASP A 519 41.00 -20.23 3.25
CA ASP A 519 41.17 -21.25 4.29
C ASP A 519 40.26 -21.01 5.51
N GLU A 520 40.00 -19.75 5.85
CA GLU A 520 39.22 -19.34 7.02
C GLU A 520 37.71 -19.52 6.84
N VAL A 521 37.23 -19.72 5.61
CA VAL A 521 35.83 -20.05 5.31
C VAL A 521 35.66 -21.41 4.65
N ARG A 522 36.76 -22.14 4.43
CA ARG A 522 36.75 -23.46 3.77
C ARG A 522 35.91 -24.49 4.52
N ASP A 523 35.92 -24.43 5.85
CA ASP A 523 35.17 -25.36 6.70
C ASP A 523 33.70 -24.94 6.91
N VAL A 524 33.29 -23.77 6.38
CA VAL A 524 31.91 -23.29 6.47
C VAL A 524 30.99 -24.18 5.64
N LYS A 525 30.06 -24.84 6.32
CA LYS A 525 29.03 -25.63 5.65
C LYS A 525 28.08 -24.74 4.86
N LYS A 526 27.77 -25.17 3.65
CA LYS A 526 26.81 -24.49 2.78
C LYS A 526 25.46 -24.32 3.48
N THR A 527 25.06 -23.08 3.73
CA THR A 527 23.86 -22.76 4.49
C THR A 527 23.18 -21.50 3.95
N VAL A 528 21.85 -21.51 3.89
CA VAL A 528 21.04 -20.30 3.65
C VAL A 528 20.81 -19.64 5.01
N LEU A 529 21.62 -18.64 5.34
CA LEU A 529 21.62 -18.00 6.65
C LEU A 529 20.72 -16.74 6.64
N PRO A 530 19.62 -16.72 7.43
CA PRO A 530 18.81 -15.51 7.57
C PRO A 530 19.55 -14.42 8.34
N PHE A 531 19.39 -13.17 7.91
CA PHE A 531 19.97 -12.01 8.62
C PHE A 531 18.95 -10.92 8.93
N LEU A 532 17.86 -10.82 8.16
CA LEU A 532 16.81 -9.83 8.35
C LEU A 532 15.48 -10.36 7.83
N TRP A 533 14.39 -10.12 8.54
CA TRP A 533 13.05 -10.14 7.94
C TRP A 533 12.32 -8.83 8.22
N ALA A 534 11.44 -8.43 7.31
CA ALA A 534 10.75 -7.16 7.40
C ALA A 534 9.32 -7.24 6.85
N GLN A 535 8.50 -6.32 7.34
CA GLN A 535 7.16 -6.02 6.86
C GLN A 535 7.09 -4.53 6.50
N ASP A 536 6.73 -4.20 5.26
CA ASP A 536 6.46 -2.81 4.85
C ASP A 536 4.98 -2.68 4.46
N GLY A 537 4.16 -2.20 5.39
CA GLY A 537 2.71 -2.16 5.21
C GLY A 537 1.97 -1.62 6.41
N PHE A 538 0.68 -1.90 6.51
CA PHE A 538 -0.16 -1.44 7.62
C PHE A 538 -1.17 -2.51 8.04
N ASP A 539 -1.49 -2.50 9.33
CA ASP A 539 -2.29 -3.55 9.96
C ASP A 539 -3.78 -3.19 10.03
N GLU A 540 -4.10 -1.90 10.08
CA GLU A 540 -5.43 -1.34 10.16
C GLU A 540 -5.49 -0.03 9.36
N PRO A 541 -6.65 0.32 8.78
CA PRO A 541 -6.83 1.60 8.11
C PRO A 541 -6.85 2.75 9.13
N SER A 542 -6.51 3.95 8.68
CA SER A 542 -6.71 5.16 9.48
C SER A 542 -8.21 5.42 9.69
N GLU A 543 -8.57 6.08 10.79
CA GLU A 543 -9.95 6.53 11.03
C GLU A 543 -10.56 7.28 9.83
N PRO A 544 -9.91 8.29 9.22
CA PRO A 544 -10.48 8.98 8.06
C PRO A 544 -10.64 8.07 6.83
N MET A 545 -9.73 7.11 6.62
CA MET A 545 -9.86 6.13 5.54
C MET A 545 -11.06 5.22 5.77
N ALA A 546 -11.20 4.69 6.99
CA ALA A 546 -12.30 3.80 7.36
C ALA A 546 -13.67 4.51 7.23
N GLU A 547 -13.77 5.75 7.68
CA GLU A 547 -14.99 6.55 7.54
C GLU A 547 -15.37 6.82 6.07
N ALA A 548 -14.40 7.20 5.23
CA ALA A 548 -14.63 7.44 3.82
C ALA A 548 -15.10 6.17 3.07
N ILE A 549 -14.52 5.02 3.41
CA ILE A 549 -14.90 3.73 2.81
C ILE A 549 -16.28 3.30 3.30
N LYS A 550 -16.58 3.39 4.60
CA LYS A 550 -17.91 3.12 5.14
C LYS A 550 -18.98 3.97 4.48
N PHE A 551 -18.72 5.27 4.34
CA PHE A 551 -19.64 6.18 3.65
C PHE A 551 -19.89 5.73 2.21
N GLY A 552 -18.82 5.35 1.47
CA GLY A 552 -18.93 4.84 0.11
C GLY A 552 -19.75 3.56 -0.01
N LEU A 553 -19.57 2.60 0.92
CA LEU A 553 -20.30 1.33 0.95
C LEU A 553 -21.78 1.51 1.30
N ASP A 554 -22.08 2.40 2.24
CA ASP A 554 -23.44 2.64 2.73
C ASP A 554 -24.26 3.55 1.80
N ALA A 555 -23.60 4.47 1.07
CA ALA A 555 -24.25 5.47 0.24
C ALA A 555 -25.27 4.89 -0.78
N PRO A 556 -24.96 3.82 -1.55
CA PRO A 556 -25.92 3.17 -2.45
C PRO A 556 -27.24 2.76 -1.80
N GLN A 557 -27.23 2.41 -0.51
CA GLN A 557 -28.43 1.94 0.20
C GLN A 557 -29.10 3.08 0.96
N LYS A 558 -28.34 3.87 1.71
CA LYS A 558 -28.87 4.90 2.61
C LYS A 558 -29.35 6.15 1.87
N LEU A 559 -28.62 6.64 0.85
CA LEU A 559 -29.00 7.89 0.17
C LEU A 559 -30.31 7.79 -0.62
N PRO A 560 -30.53 6.77 -1.48
CA PRO A 560 -31.81 6.63 -2.17
C PRO A 560 -32.98 6.43 -1.20
N MET A 561 -32.77 5.70 -0.10
CA MET A 561 -33.77 5.53 0.95
C MET A 561 -34.16 6.86 1.59
N LEU A 562 -33.20 7.67 2.03
CA LEU A 562 -33.45 8.98 2.63
C LEU A 562 -34.16 9.93 1.66
N ILE A 563 -33.69 10.01 0.42
CA ILE A 563 -34.31 10.85 -0.63
C ILE A 563 -35.76 10.40 -0.87
N SER A 564 -36.00 9.09 -0.94
CA SER A 564 -37.34 8.53 -1.14
C SER A 564 -38.29 8.88 0.02
N VAL A 565 -37.82 8.78 1.26
CA VAL A 565 -38.62 9.19 2.45
C VAL A 565 -38.98 10.67 2.38
N VAL A 566 -38.03 11.54 2.04
CA VAL A 566 -38.30 12.98 1.87
C VAL A 566 -39.31 13.22 0.75
N CYS A 567 -39.19 12.53 -0.40
CA CYS A 567 -40.17 12.62 -1.49
C CYS A 567 -41.56 12.17 -1.04
N PHE A 568 -41.68 11.10 -0.23
CA PHE A 568 -42.96 10.64 0.31
C PHE A 568 -43.57 11.64 1.29
N LEU A 569 -42.77 12.25 2.17
CA LEU A 569 -43.26 13.27 3.11
C LEU A 569 -43.78 14.51 2.37
N ILE A 570 -43.04 15.00 1.38
CA ILE A 570 -43.44 16.14 0.54
C ILE A 570 -44.70 15.80 -0.26
N GLY A 571 -44.73 14.61 -0.87
CA GLY A 571 -45.89 14.13 -1.64
C GLY A 571 -47.14 14.00 -0.77
N ALA A 572 -47.01 13.43 0.43
CA ALA A 572 -48.11 13.33 1.39
C ALA A 572 -48.61 14.70 1.84
N LEU A 573 -47.71 15.66 2.10
CA LEU A 573 -48.08 17.02 2.49
C LEU A 573 -48.87 17.74 1.38
N PHE A 574 -48.46 17.61 0.12
CA PHE A 574 -49.20 18.19 -1.01
C PHE A 574 -50.56 17.53 -1.24
N ILE A 575 -50.67 16.22 -1.06
CA ILE A 575 -51.96 15.53 -1.16
C ILE A 575 -52.86 15.93 0.01
N LEU A 576 -52.36 15.96 1.25
CA LEU A 576 -53.11 16.35 2.43
C LEU A 576 -53.58 17.81 2.34
N SER A 577 -52.74 18.75 1.88
CA SER A 577 -53.15 20.14 1.67
C SER A 577 -54.25 20.26 0.60
N SER A 578 -54.13 19.52 -0.50
CA SER A 578 -55.17 19.50 -1.55
C SER A 578 -56.49 18.91 -1.03
N VAL A 579 -56.43 17.81 -0.27
CA VAL A 579 -57.61 17.15 0.31
C VAL A 579 -58.27 17.99 1.40
N THR A 580 -57.50 18.54 2.35
CA THR A 580 -58.04 19.40 3.43
C THR A 580 -58.71 20.64 2.87
N TYR A 581 -58.11 21.27 1.86
CA TYR A 581 -58.71 22.40 1.17
C TYR A 581 -59.97 21.99 0.39
N PHE A 582 -59.97 20.84 -0.29
CA PHE A 582 -61.16 20.32 -0.96
C PHE A 582 -62.32 20.08 0.03
N LEU A 583 -62.04 19.48 1.19
CA LEU A 583 -63.01 19.28 2.26
C LEU A 583 -63.51 20.62 2.83
N TYR A 584 -62.64 21.62 2.98
CA TYR A 584 -63.02 22.98 3.38
C TYR A 584 -63.99 23.62 2.37
N VAL A 585 -63.67 23.59 1.07
CA VAL A 585 -64.56 24.12 0.02
C VAL A 585 -65.90 23.40 -0.01
N LYS A 586 -65.91 22.07 0.15
CA LYS A 586 -67.15 21.30 0.21
C LYS A 586 -68.01 21.68 1.42
N ARG A 587 -67.38 21.89 2.59
CA ARG A 587 -68.07 22.32 3.82
C ARG A 587 -68.68 23.72 3.67
N VAL A 588 -67.95 24.68 3.11
CA VAL A 588 -68.45 26.04 2.84
C VAL A 588 -69.64 26.01 1.88
N ASN A 589 -69.54 25.25 0.77
CA ASN A 589 -70.64 25.10 -0.18
C ASN A 589 -71.90 24.46 0.42
N SER A 590 -71.72 23.52 1.35
CA SER A 590 -72.85 22.88 2.04
C SER A 590 -73.53 23.81 3.04
N SER A 591 -72.79 24.77 3.61
CA SER A 591 -73.34 25.81 4.49
C SER A 591 -74.10 26.89 3.71
N ASP A 592 -73.65 27.27 2.51
CA ASP A 592 -74.32 28.25 1.65
C ASP A 592 -75.66 27.76 1.06
N GLN A 593 -75.93 26.45 1.06
CA GLN A 593 -77.24 25.91 0.68
C GLN A 593 -78.28 25.95 1.81
N ILE A 594 -77.90 26.33 3.02
CA ILE A 594 -78.79 26.46 4.19
C ILE A 594 -79.10 27.94 4.42
N VAL A 595 -79.62 28.61 3.41
CA VAL A 595 -80.39 29.86 3.60
C VAL A 595 -81.73 29.64 2.92
N PRO A 596 -82.79 29.27 3.66
CA PRO A 596 -84.13 29.22 3.08
C PRO A 596 -84.52 30.64 2.65
N LYS A 597 -85.15 30.72 1.47
CA LYS A 597 -85.79 31.92 0.92
C LYS A 597 -86.74 32.56 1.92
#